data_AF-W1YQ29-F1
#
_entry.id   AF-W1YQ29-F1
#
_cell.length_a   1.000
_cell.length_b   1.000
_cell.length_c   1.000
_cell.angle_alpha   90.00
_cell.angle_beta   90.00
_cell.angle_gamma   90.00
#
_symmetry.space_group_name_H-M   'P 1'
#
loop_
_entity.id
_entity.type
_entity.pdbx_description
1 polymer ?
#
loop_
_entity_poly.entity_id
_entity_poly.type
_entity_poly.pdbx_seq_one_letter_code
_entity_poly.pdbx_strand_id
1 'polypeptide(L)'
;MFTLREWQNKLWEKIYDKNFLEDKEIINKAFEELCQPIIDGDSKSKCKFEKVKDDEDEVVLRLKITDKIHEVYELTISEKTLLLCSGFEYYDHGEKNIRPICLIEYKTQDENRIYDQEIYIVNVKDKEKYGQQISYSFEQGEKTEVRKVGEDKPYVFNKDKYKRIINNLMEIAIIGTFEDMDIFKDYTMDEPFI
;
A
#
# COMPACT_ATOMS: atom_id res chain seq x y z
N MET A 1 9.72 39.64 -16.76
CA MET A 1 10.91 39.04 -16.14
C MET A 1 10.39 38.19 -15.00
N PHE A 2 10.36 36.86 -15.15
CA PHE A 2 9.89 35.97 -14.08
C PHE A 2 10.98 35.90 -13.02
N THR A 3 10.63 36.16 -11.77
CA THR A 3 11.55 35.96 -10.65
C THR A 3 11.83 34.47 -10.47
N LEU A 4 13.01 34.11 -9.95
CA LEU A 4 13.39 32.71 -9.69
C LEU A 4 12.31 31.98 -8.86
N ARG A 5 11.63 32.73 -7.97
CA ARG A 5 10.55 32.27 -7.11
C ARG A 5 9.25 31.99 -7.87
N GLU A 6 8.89 32.79 -8.87
CA GLU A 6 7.74 32.53 -9.74
C GLU A 6 8.00 31.34 -10.69
N TRP A 7 9.25 31.14 -11.11
CA TRP A 7 9.64 29.99 -11.93
C TRP A 7 9.67 28.69 -11.12
N GLN A 8 10.16 28.74 -9.88
CA GLN A 8 10.04 27.63 -8.93
C GLN A 8 8.57 27.34 -8.64
N ASN A 9 7.76 28.33 -8.26
CA ASN A 9 6.33 28.08 -8.02
C ASN A 9 5.61 27.49 -9.24
N LYS A 10 5.93 27.92 -10.47
CA LYS A 10 5.37 27.33 -11.69
C LYS A 10 5.87 25.92 -12.00
N LEU A 11 7.12 25.59 -11.67
CA LEU A 11 7.60 24.21 -11.69
C LEU A 11 6.80 23.40 -10.66
N TRP A 12 6.67 23.88 -9.42
CA TRP A 12 5.98 23.16 -8.36
C TRP A 12 4.48 22.97 -8.64
N GLU A 13 3.79 23.97 -9.21
CA GLU A 13 2.38 23.89 -9.63
C GLU A 13 2.16 23.00 -10.88
N LYS A 14 3.15 22.88 -11.77
CA LYS A 14 3.05 22.01 -12.97
C LYS A 14 3.55 20.58 -12.75
N ILE A 15 4.29 20.31 -11.68
CA ILE A 15 5.04 19.05 -11.55
C ILE A 15 4.23 17.89 -10.94
N TYR A 16 3.11 18.08 -10.24
CA TYR A 16 2.35 16.91 -9.73
C TYR A 16 0.83 17.09 -9.70
N ASP A 17 0.17 16.94 -10.85
CA ASP A 17 -1.10 16.20 -10.80
C ASP A 17 -0.71 14.75 -10.54
N LYS A 18 -0.90 14.30 -9.30
CA LYS A 18 -0.48 12.96 -8.90
C LYS A 18 -1.36 11.95 -9.58
N ASN A 19 -0.78 11.30 -10.56
CA ASN A 19 -1.40 10.20 -11.28
C ASN A 19 -0.51 8.96 -11.12
N PHE A 20 -0.88 8.04 -10.24
CA PHE A 20 -0.10 6.81 -10.08
C PHE A 20 -0.08 5.95 -11.35
N LEU A 21 -1.05 6.13 -12.27
CA LEU A 21 -1.04 5.44 -13.57
C LEU A 21 0.07 5.95 -14.47
N GLU A 22 0.48 7.22 -14.36
CA GLU A 22 1.67 7.73 -15.07
C GLU A 22 2.94 7.05 -14.59
N ASP A 23 2.96 6.64 -13.32
CA ASP A 23 4.09 5.99 -12.65
C ASP A 23 4.00 4.46 -12.60
N LYS A 24 3.02 3.85 -13.29
CA LYS A 24 2.70 2.43 -13.17
C LYS A 24 3.88 1.50 -13.38
N GLU A 25 4.78 1.82 -14.31
CA GLU A 25 5.97 0.99 -14.58
C GLU A 25 7.01 1.04 -13.45
N ILE A 26 7.12 2.18 -12.76
CA ILE A 26 8.03 2.35 -11.63
C ILE A 26 7.46 1.63 -10.40
N ILE A 27 6.16 1.77 -10.17
CA ILE A 27 5.43 1.07 -9.10
C ILE A 27 5.50 -0.44 -9.31
N ASN A 28 5.25 -0.90 -10.54
CA ASN A 28 5.37 -2.30 -10.94
C ASN A 28 6.76 -2.87 -10.60
N LYS A 29 7.80 -2.19 -11.06
CA LYS A 29 9.18 -2.59 -10.79
C LYS A 29 9.52 -2.55 -9.29
N ALA A 30 9.03 -1.57 -8.55
CA ALA A 30 9.24 -1.50 -7.11
C ALA A 30 8.56 -2.66 -6.38
N PHE A 31 7.35 -3.04 -6.78
CA PHE A 31 6.64 -4.18 -6.21
C PHE A 31 7.35 -5.49 -6.53
N GLU A 32 7.70 -5.72 -7.80
CA GLU A 32 8.48 -6.89 -8.23
C GLU A 32 9.81 -7.01 -7.47
N GLU A 33 10.60 -5.93 -7.40
CA GLU A 33 11.89 -5.91 -6.68
C GLU A 33 11.74 -6.25 -5.18
N LEU A 34 10.67 -5.78 -4.52
CA LEU A 34 10.40 -6.06 -3.10
C LEU A 34 9.89 -7.48 -2.86
N CYS A 35 9.15 -8.05 -3.81
CA CYS A 35 8.69 -9.43 -3.74
C CYS A 35 9.77 -10.44 -4.12
N GLN A 36 10.80 -10.03 -4.88
CA GLN A 36 11.85 -10.91 -5.40
C GLN A 36 12.54 -11.77 -4.33
N PRO A 37 12.91 -11.25 -3.13
CA PRO A 37 13.50 -12.08 -2.09
C PRO A 37 12.58 -13.22 -1.60
N ILE A 38 11.26 -13.00 -1.61
CA ILE A 38 10.26 -14.03 -1.26
C ILE A 38 10.22 -15.10 -2.36
N ILE A 39 10.39 -14.70 -3.62
CA ILE A 39 10.46 -15.60 -4.78
C ILE A 39 11.76 -16.41 -4.77
N ASP A 40 12.89 -15.77 -4.50
CA ASP A 40 14.23 -16.37 -4.55
C ASP A 40 14.54 -17.27 -3.34
N GLY A 41 14.02 -16.90 -2.16
CA GLY A 41 14.21 -17.66 -0.92
C GLY A 41 13.49 -19.02 -0.92
N ASP A 42 12.46 -19.18 -1.74
CA ASP A 42 11.67 -20.40 -1.85
C ASP A 42 12.06 -21.17 -3.13
N SER A 43 13.24 -21.83 -3.06
CA SER A 43 13.94 -22.57 -4.14
C SER A 43 13.15 -23.65 -4.90
N LYS A 44 11.83 -23.75 -4.69
CA LYS A 44 10.90 -24.58 -5.45
C LYS A 44 9.72 -23.74 -5.94
N SER A 45 9.90 -22.90 -6.95
CA SER A 45 8.85 -22.63 -7.99
C SER A 45 7.49 -22.08 -7.52
N LYS A 46 7.35 -21.56 -6.29
CA LYS A 46 6.04 -21.49 -5.62
C LYS A 46 5.50 -20.09 -5.39
N CYS A 47 6.27 -19.04 -5.62
CA CYS A 47 5.76 -17.68 -5.66
C CYS A 47 5.76 -17.19 -7.11
N LYS A 48 4.69 -16.51 -7.53
CA LYS A 48 4.58 -15.99 -8.90
C LYS A 48 4.08 -14.55 -8.90
N PHE A 49 4.82 -13.70 -9.57
CA PHE A 49 4.38 -12.35 -9.91
C PHE A 49 3.62 -12.36 -11.23
N GLU A 50 2.47 -11.69 -11.29
CA GLU A 50 1.60 -11.63 -12.47
C GLU A 50 1.03 -10.21 -12.64
N LYS A 51 1.02 -9.70 -13.87
CA LYS A 51 0.18 -8.55 -14.25
C LYS A 51 -1.19 -9.09 -14.64
N VAL A 52 -2.19 -8.84 -13.81
CA VAL A 52 -3.56 -9.38 -13.95
C VAL A 52 -4.39 -8.51 -14.89
N LYS A 53 -4.20 -7.19 -14.82
CA LYS A 53 -4.93 -6.20 -15.62
C LYS A 53 -4.00 -5.02 -15.95
N ASP A 54 -4.13 -4.47 -17.14
CA ASP A 54 -3.41 -3.27 -17.61
C ASP A 54 -4.31 -2.53 -18.59
N ASP A 55 -5.07 -1.56 -18.07
CA ASP A 55 -5.90 -0.68 -18.89
C ASP A 55 -5.61 0.80 -18.59
N GLU A 56 -6.42 1.69 -19.18
CA GLU A 56 -6.24 3.13 -19.08
C GLU A 56 -6.64 3.68 -17.69
N ASP A 57 -7.50 2.98 -16.96
CA ASP A 57 -8.06 3.44 -15.68
C ASP A 57 -7.43 2.73 -14.48
N GLU A 58 -6.87 1.53 -14.70
CA GLU A 58 -6.42 0.63 -13.64
C GLU A 58 -5.34 -0.35 -14.11
N VAL A 59 -4.35 -0.56 -13.24
CA VAL A 59 -3.37 -1.65 -13.38
C VAL A 59 -3.43 -2.53 -12.15
N VAL A 60 -3.53 -3.84 -12.35
CA VAL A 60 -3.59 -4.81 -11.25
C VAL A 60 -2.38 -5.73 -11.32
N LEU A 61 -1.57 -5.70 -10.27
CA LEU A 61 -0.37 -6.51 -10.09
C LEU A 61 -0.62 -7.50 -8.97
N ARG A 62 -0.16 -8.75 -9.11
CA ARG A 62 -0.41 -9.81 -8.14
C ARG A 62 0.86 -10.57 -7.82
N LEU A 63 1.17 -10.67 -6.54
CA LEU A 63 2.06 -11.70 -6.00
C LEU A 63 1.22 -12.86 -5.47
N LYS A 64 1.44 -14.05 -5.99
CA LYS A 64 0.80 -15.30 -5.55
C LYS A 64 1.80 -16.17 -4.80
N ILE A 65 1.42 -16.66 -3.62
CA ILE A 65 2.20 -17.62 -2.81
C ILE A 65 1.46 -18.96 -2.82
N THR A 66 1.98 -19.91 -3.59
CA THR A 66 1.28 -21.14 -3.96
C THR A 66 1.48 -22.30 -2.97
N ASP A 67 2.48 -22.21 -2.06
CA ASP A 67 2.78 -23.29 -1.08
C ASP A 67 1.88 -23.25 0.18
N LYS A 68 1.23 -22.13 0.46
CA LYS A 68 0.54 -21.87 1.74
C LYS A 68 -0.92 -21.47 1.55
N ILE A 69 -1.71 -22.26 0.82
CA ILE A 69 -3.18 -22.07 0.76
C ILE A 69 -3.56 -20.92 -0.20
N HIS A 70 -2.98 -20.85 -1.40
CA HIS A 70 -3.38 -19.86 -2.42
C HIS A 70 -3.44 -18.41 -1.92
N GLU A 71 -2.52 -18.04 -1.02
CA GLU A 71 -2.40 -16.66 -0.50
C GLU A 71 -1.96 -15.73 -1.63
N VAL A 72 -2.57 -14.55 -1.68
CA VAL A 72 -2.35 -13.55 -2.72
C VAL A 72 -2.26 -12.15 -2.12
N TYR A 73 -1.33 -11.38 -2.67
CA TYR A 73 -1.17 -9.96 -2.47
C TYR A 73 -1.40 -9.27 -3.80
N GLU A 74 -2.55 -8.60 -3.94
CA GLU A 74 -2.93 -7.91 -5.17
C GLU A 74 -2.85 -6.40 -4.95
N LEU A 75 -1.97 -5.75 -5.71
CA LEU A 75 -1.79 -4.31 -5.74
C LEU A 75 -2.52 -3.74 -6.96
N THR A 76 -3.59 -3.00 -6.70
CA THR A 76 -4.28 -2.18 -7.69
C THR A 76 -3.70 -0.78 -7.70
N ILE A 77 -3.35 -0.29 -8.88
CA ILE A 77 -2.90 1.06 -9.17
C ILE A 77 -4.04 1.78 -9.89
N SER A 78 -4.52 2.87 -9.29
CA SER A 78 -5.49 3.78 -9.90
C SER A 78 -4.92 5.20 -9.91
N GLU A 79 -5.54 6.13 -10.63
CA GLU A 79 -5.04 7.50 -10.77
C GLU A 79 -4.62 8.12 -9.42
N LYS A 80 -5.42 7.93 -8.37
CA LYS A 80 -5.26 8.63 -7.08
C LYS A 80 -4.97 7.74 -5.88
N THR A 81 -4.95 6.42 -6.06
CA THR A 81 -4.79 5.48 -4.96
C THR A 81 -3.94 4.28 -5.36
N LEU A 82 -3.28 3.70 -4.37
CA LEU A 82 -2.78 2.32 -4.43
C LEU A 82 -3.59 1.50 -3.44
N LEU A 83 -4.14 0.37 -3.88
CA LEU A 83 -4.92 -0.52 -3.02
C LEU A 83 -4.24 -1.88 -2.97
N LEU A 84 -3.77 -2.28 -1.79
CA LEU A 84 -3.28 -3.63 -1.55
C LEU A 84 -4.39 -4.48 -0.93
N CYS A 85 -4.74 -5.59 -1.60
CA CYS A 85 -5.61 -6.64 -1.11
C CYS A 85 -4.76 -7.84 -0.70
N SER A 86 -4.77 -8.16 0.61
CA SER A 86 -4.23 -9.42 1.15
C SER A 86 -5.37 -10.39 1.35
N GLY A 87 -5.25 -11.60 0.82
CA GLY A 87 -6.31 -12.60 0.90
C GLY A 87 -5.95 -13.94 0.32
N PHE A 88 -6.99 -14.73 0.03
CA PHE A 88 -6.86 -16.06 -0.56
C PHE A 88 -7.59 -16.15 -1.89
N GLU A 89 -6.92 -16.67 -2.91
CA GLU A 89 -7.55 -16.99 -4.20
C GLU A 89 -8.51 -18.18 -4.01
N TYR A 90 -9.72 -18.03 -4.55
CA TYR A 90 -10.70 -19.11 -4.67
C TYR A 90 -11.36 -19.06 -6.05
N TYR A 91 -11.99 -20.17 -6.44
CA TYR A 91 -12.72 -20.29 -7.70
C TYR A 91 -14.21 -20.26 -7.41
N ASP A 92 -14.93 -19.37 -8.11
CA ASP A 92 -16.38 -19.31 -8.08
C ASP A 92 -16.90 -19.38 -9.51
N HIS A 93 -17.73 -20.37 -9.82
CA HIS A 93 -18.25 -20.60 -11.18
C HIS A 93 -17.21 -20.57 -12.32
N GLY A 94 -15.95 -20.93 -12.03
CA GLY A 94 -14.84 -20.92 -13.00
C GLY A 94 -14.11 -19.58 -13.09
N GLU A 95 -14.56 -18.56 -12.38
CA GLU A 95 -13.90 -17.26 -12.24
C GLU A 95 -13.00 -17.24 -11.01
N LYS A 96 -11.81 -16.67 -11.18
CA LYS A 96 -10.84 -16.48 -10.09
C LYS A 96 -11.24 -15.27 -9.27
N ASN A 97 -11.46 -15.47 -7.98
CA ASN A 97 -11.81 -14.42 -7.03
C ASN A 97 -10.84 -14.41 -5.85
N ILE A 98 -10.76 -13.28 -5.15
CA ILE A 98 -9.97 -13.14 -3.92
C ILE A 98 -10.93 -12.97 -2.76
N ARG A 99 -10.79 -13.79 -1.72
CA ARG A 99 -11.46 -13.58 -0.44
C ARG A 99 -10.55 -12.67 0.39
N PRO A 100 -10.90 -11.38 0.56
CA PRO A 100 -10.03 -10.44 1.24
C PRO A 100 -9.98 -10.74 2.74
N ILE A 101 -8.77 -10.69 3.31
CA ILE A 101 -8.51 -10.68 4.75
C ILE A 101 -8.36 -9.22 5.21
N CYS A 102 -7.57 -8.45 4.45
CA CYS A 102 -7.26 -7.06 4.73
C CYS A 102 -7.15 -6.27 3.42
N LEU A 103 -7.70 -5.05 3.41
CA LEU A 103 -7.56 -4.08 2.34
C LEU A 103 -6.81 -2.86 2.88
N ILE A 104 -5.82 -2.37 2.14
CA ILE A 104 -5.00 -1.23 2.57
C ILE A 104 -4.95 -0.23 1.42
N GLU A 105 -5.60 0.91 1.57
CA GLU A 105 -5.58 2.01 0.62
C GLU A 105 -4.49 3.02 1.02
N TYR A 106 -3.53 3.24 0.13
CA TYR A 106 -2.65 4.40 0.17
C TYR A 106 -3.22 5.52 -0.71
N LYS A 107 -3.24 6.72 -0.15
CA LYS A 107 -3.49 7.95 -0.90
C LYS A 107 -2.71 9.10 -0.31
N THR A 108 -2.62 10.17 -1.08
CA THR A 108 -2.10 11.44 -0.58
C THR A 108 -3.21 12.44 -0.43
N GLN A 109 -3.20 13.20 0.66
CA GLN A 109 -4.08 14.35 0.84
C GLN A 109 -3.26 15.63 0.71
N ASP A 110 -3.72 16.51 -0.18
CA ASP A 110 -3.12 17.84 -0.36
C ASP A 110 -3.68 18.76 0.73
N GLU A 111 -2.87 19.06 1.74
CA GLU A 111 -3.25 20.03 2.77
C GLU A 111 -2.82 21.46 2.41
N ASN A 112 -1.73 21.66 1.63
CA ASN A 112 -1.18 23.00 1.35
C ASN A 112 -0.20 23.11 0.13
N ARG A 113 -0.27 22.22 -0.88
CA ARG A 113 0.55 22.15 -2.12
C ARG A 113 2.07 21.95 -1.96
N ILE A 114 2.60 22.07 -0.76
CA ILE A 114 4.04 21.95 -0.44
C ILE A 114 4.34 20.65 0.32
N TYR A 115 3.39 20.20 1.13
CA TYR A 115 3.49 18.97 1.92
C TYR A 115 2.30 18.09 1.57
N ASP A 116 2.60 16.83 1.29
CA ASP A 116 1.59 15.83 1.05
C ASP A 116 1.53 14.89 2.23
N GLN A 117 0.36 14.86 2.84
CA GLN A 117 0.12 13.91 3.91
C GLN A 117 -0.13 12.55 3.28
N GLU A 118 0.71 11.58 3.64
CA GLU A 118 0.54 10.18 3.24
C GLU A 118 -0.47 9.51 4.16
N ILE A 119 -1.52 8.94 3.57
CA ILE A 119 -2.60 8.33 4.33
C ILE A 119 -2.70 6.87 3.94
N TYR A 120 -2.72 6.01 4.95
CA TYR A 120 -2.95 4.58 4.81
C TYR A 120 -4.25 4.25 5.55
N ILE A 121 -5.25 3.77 4.81
CA ILE A 121 -6.54 3.33 5.37
C ILE A 121 -6.57 1.81 5.32
N VAL A 122 -6.48 1.20 6.49
CA VAL A 122 -6.52 -0.24 6.69
C VAL A 122 -7.95 -0.65 6.99
N ASN A 123 -8.48 -1.63 6.28
CA ASN A 123 -9.81 -2.18 6.50
C ASN A 123 -9.74 -3.71 6.61
N VAL A 124 -9.85 -4.20 7.84
CA VAL A 124 -9.82 -5.64 8.16
C VAL A 124 -11.18 -6.27 7.82
N LYS A 125 -11.17 -7.21 6.88
CA LYS A 125 -12.37 -7.95 6.42
C LYS A 125 -12.58 -9.25 7.18
N ASP A 126 -11.49 -9.91 7.60
CA ASP A 126 -11.52 -11.14 8.39
C ASP A 126 -10.63 -10.98 9.63
N LYS A 127 -11.24 -10.60 10.76
CA LYS A 127 -10.56 -10.35 12.03
C LYS A 127 -9.80 -11.57 12.54
N GLU A 128 -10.39 -12.75 12.40
CA GLU A 128 -9.81 -13.98 12.94
C GLU A 128 -8.52 -14.30 12.19
N LYS A 129 -8.58 -14.33 10.86
CA LYS A 129 -7.40 -14.64 10.05
C LYS A 129 -6.35 -13.56 10.12
N TYR A 130 -6.75 -12.29 10.03
CA TYR A 130 -5.80 -11.19 10.11
C TYR A 130 -5.12 -11.14 11.49
N GLY A 131 -5.89 -11.31 12.57
CA GLY A 131 -5.37 -11.37 13.93
C GLY A 131 -4.39 -12.52 14.14
N GLN A 132 -4.69 -13.71 13.60
CA GLN A 132 -3.74 -14.83 13.59
C GLN A 132 -2.46 -14.50 12.83
N GLN A 133 -2.56 -13.84 11.67
CA GLN A 133 -1.43 -13.46 10.83
C GLN A 133 -0.49 -12.47 11.54
N ILE A 134 -1.05 -11.42 12.16
CA ILE A 134 -0.27 -10.37 12.83
C ILE A 134 -0.04 -10.64 14.32
N SER A 135 -0.45 -11.81 14.82
CA SER A 135 -0.41 -12.16 16.25
C SER A 135 -1.14 -11.14 17.16
N TYR A 136 -2.29 -10.65 16.71
CA TYR A 136 -3.16 -9.70 17.41
C TYR A 136 -4.51 -10.33 17.77
N SER A 137 -5.01 -10.03 18.97
CA SER A 137 -6.32 -10.51 19.44
C SER A 137 -7.33 -9.37 19.41
N PHE A 138 -8.22 -9.40 18.42
CA PHE A 138 -9.27 -8.38 18.29
C PHE A 138 -10.30 -8.46 19.41
N GLU A 139 -10.59 -7.32 20.04
CA GLU A 139 -11.65 -7.22 21.04
C GLU A 139 -13.04 -7.16 20.39
N GLN A 140 -14.06 -7.52 21.17
CA GLN A 140 -15.45 -7.42 20.73
C GLN A 140 -15.83 -5.95 20.55
N GLY A 141 -16.25 -5.58 19.34
CA GLY A 141 -16.62 -4.20 19.00
C GLY A 141 -15.43 -3.31 18.61
N GLU A 142 -14.20 -3.82 18.62
CA GLU A 142 -13.03 -3.07 18.14
C GLU A 142 -13.17 -2.69 16.67
N LYS A 143 -12.74 -1.47 16.33
CA LYS A 143 -12.76 -0.95 14.96
C LYS A 143 -11.81 -1.78 14.08
N THR A 144 -12.30 -2.17 12.91
CA THR A 144 -11.50 -2.85 11.87
C THR A 144 -10.92 -1.88 10.84
N GLU A 145 -11.31 -0.61 10.93
CA GLU A 145 -10.80 0.44 10.09
C GLU A 145 -9.82 1.30 10.90
N VAL A 146 -8.60 1.43 10.39
CA VAL A 146 -7.53 2.23 11.01
C VAL A 146 -6.98 3.17 9.96
N ARG A 147 -6.87 4.46 10.32
CA ARG A 147 -6.20 5.47 9.51
C ARG A 147 -4.82 5.73 10.10
N LYS A 148 -3.76 5.55 9.30
CA LYS A 148 -2.40 5.95 9.64
C LYS A 148 -1.95 7.09 8.74
N VAL A 149 -1.19 8.00 9.34
CA VAL A 149 -0.65 9.18 8.70
C VAL A 149 0.85 9.06 8.73
N GLY A 150 1.49 9.08 7.56
CA GLY A 150 2.94 9.15 7.45
C GLY A 150 3.44 10.57 7.70
N GLU A 151 4.75 10.72 7.95
CA GLU A 151 5.37 12.02 8.15
C GLU A 151 5.16 12.98 6.97
N ASP A 152 4.91 14.26 7.29
CA ASP A 152 4.86 15.35 6.31
C ASP A 152 6.23 15.51 5.64
N LYS A 153 6.33 15.05 4.39
CA LYS A 153 7.55 15.13 3.59
C LYS A 153 7.29 15.97 2.35
N PRO A 154 8.24 16.82 1.92
CA PRO A 154 8.16 17.46 0.61
C PRO A 154 7.97 16.39 -0.46
N TYR A 155 6.96 16.54 -1.32
CA TYR A 155 6.72 15.55 -2.36
C TYR A 155 7.81 15.64 -3.42
N VAL A 156 8.80 14.76 -3.27
CA VAL A 156 9.88 14.58 -4.25
C VAL A 156 9.69 13.22 -4.90
N PHE A 157 9.54 13.21 -6.22
CA PHE A 157 9.59 11.97 -6.99
C PHE A 157 10.98 11.35 -6.87
N ASN A 158 11.03 10.19 -6.21
CA ASN A 158 12.21 9.35 -6.09
C ASN A 158 11.77 7.90 -6.26
N LYS A 159 12.52 7.09 -7.02
CA LYS A 159 12.30 5.65 -7.17
C LYS A 159 12.20 4.93 -5.81
N ASP A 160 12.93 5.42 -4.80
CA ASP A 160 12.88 4.84 -3.45
C ASP A 160 11.55 5.11 -2.73
N LYS A 161 10.78 6.11 -3.17
CA LYS A 161 9.49 6.45 -2.57
C LYS A 161 8.47 5.32 -2.74
N TYR A 162 8.31 4.82 -3.97
CA TYR A 162 7.35 3.74 -4.23
C TYR A 162 7.74 2.45 -3.51
N LYS A 163 9.04 2.19 -3.36
CA LYS A 163 9.51 1.09 -2.51
C LYS A 163 9.07 1.27 -1.06
N ARG A 164 9.23 2.46 -0.47
CA ARG A 164 8.77 2.71 0.90
C ARG A 164 7.25 2.55 1.03
N ILE A 165 6.48 3.11 0.10
CA ILE A 165 5.00 3.00 0.14
C ILE A 165 4.57 1.54 0.08
N ILE A 166 5.11 0.78 -0.87
CA ILE A 166 4.80 -0.64 -1.04
C ILE A 166 5.28 -1.45 0.18
N ASN A 167 6.46 -1.15 0.72
CA ASN A 167 6.96 -1.77 1.94
C ASN A 167 5.99 -1.55 3.11
N ASN A 168 5.53 -0.31 3.31
CA ASN A 168 4.53 0.01 4.34
C ASN A 168 3.22 -0.75 4.11
N LEU A 169 2.71 -0.82 2.87
CA LEU A 169 1.52 -1.61 2.54
C LEU A 169 1.71 -3.09 2.91
N MET A 170 2.87 -3.66 2.58
CA MET A 170 3.19 -5.07 2.86
C MET A 170 3.42 -5.33 4.36
N GLU A 171 4.09 -4.44 5.08
CA GLU A 171 4.30 -4.55 6.53
C GLU A 171 2.97 -4.52 7.28
N ILE A 172 2.08 -3.59 6.93
CA ILE A 172 0.72 -3.56 7.47
C ILE A 172 0.05 -4.91 7.17
N ALA A 173 0.07 -5.37 5.91
CA ALA A 173 -0.60 -6.60 5.52
C ALA A 173 -0.06 -7.86 6.24
N ILE A 174 1.25 -7.97 6.41
CA ILE A 174 1.91 -9.19 6.89
C ILE A 174 2.03 -9.24 8.40
N ILE A 175 2.45 -8.14 9.02
CA ILE A 175 2.81 -8.09 10.44
C ILE A 175 2.02 -7.03 11.22
N GLY A 176 1.13 -6.28 10.58
CA GLY A 176 0.25 -5.32 11.26
C GLY A 176 1.00 -4.10 11.80
N THR A 177 2.13 -3.73 11.19
CA THR A 177 2.92 -2.58 11.60
C THR A 177 2.95 -1.49 10.54
N PHE A 178 3.08 -0.24 10.99
CA PHE A 178 3.36 0.93 10.17
C PHE A 178 4.49 1.72 10.82
N GLU A 179 5.60 1.90 10.11
CA GLU A 179 6.81 2.57 10.64
C GLU A 179 7.26 1.95 11.99
N ASP A 180 7.39 0.62 12.00
CA ASP A 180 7.76 -0.22 13.16
C ASP A 180 6.77 -0.18 14.34
N MET A 181 5.62 0.48 14.22
CA MET A 181 4.60 0.56 15.26
C MET A 181 3.37 -0.29 14.92
N ASP A 182 2.86 -1.01 15.90
CA ASP A 182 1.61 -1.78 15.78
C ASP A 182 0.43 -0.85 15.45
N ILE A 183 -0.32 -1.18 14.41
CA ILE A 183 -1.38 -0.30 13.91
C ILE A 183 -2.60 -0.21 14.85
N PHE A 184 -2.83 -1.21 15.71
CA PHE A 184 -3.95 -1.26 16.65
C PHE A 184 -3.56 -0.86 18.08
N LYS A 185 -2.27 -0.73 18.37
CA LYS A 185 -1.85 -0.09 19.62
C LYS A 185 -2.00 1.42 19.48
N ASP A 186 -2.93 1.98 20.24
CA ASP A 186 -2.99 3.43 20.45
C ASP A 186 -1.74 3.86 21.21
N TYR A 187 -0.79 4.46 20.50
CA TYR A 187 0.13 5.38 21.15
C TYR A 187 -0.62 6.69 21.29
N THR A 188 -1.22 6.90 22.46
CA THR A 188 -1.44 8.28 22.93
C THR A 188 -0.07 8.94 22.94
N MET A 189 0.25 9.70 21.88
CA MET A 189 1.15 10.83 22.06
C MET A 189 0.41 11.70 23.06
N ASP A 190 0.78 11.60 24.33
CA ASP A 190 0.50 12.63 25.30
C ASP A 190 1.01 13.93 24.67
N GLU A 191 0.10 14.70 24.06
CA GLU A 191 0.40 16.07 23.69
C GLU A 191 0.93 16.75 24.96
N PRO A 192 2.12 17.36 24.94
CA PRO A 192 2.50 18.22 26.04
C PRO A 192 1.51 19.37 26.04
N PHE A 193 0.58 19.36 27.00
CA PHE A 193 -0.27 20.50 27.29
C PHE A 193 0.63 21.74 27.45
N ILE A 194 0.48 22.71 26.55
CA ILE A 194 1.01 24.08 26.70
C ILE A 194 0.02 24.87 27.56
#